data_AF-A0A920FF44-F1
#
_entry.id   AF-A0A920FF44-F1
#
_cell.length_a   1.000
_cell.length_b   1.000
_cell.length_c   1.000
_cell.angle_alpha   90.00
_cell.angle_beta   90.00
_cell.angle_gamma   90.00
#
_symmetry.space_group_name_H-M   'P 1'
#
loop_
_entity.id
_entity.type
_entity.pdbx_description
1 polymer ?
#
loop_
_entity_poly.entity_id
_entity_poly.type
_entity_poly.pdbx_seq_one_letter_code
_entity_poly.pdbx_strand_id
1 'polypeptide(L)'
;MKSIRFVNLILLFLLFWGLLIQHESKPFFSSVNLDTLLLSLSIILTTASGYLINNFFDFNSDAINGKNQFYFSKSHYLISYIIHVLLSFIFIFITDLSGAWIQLVFYCHSLVLFYSVFLQHIPIIGNLSVAVLCGIVVYIPHILQTGFQWDNNFNLHEANAELLVIFSMLFTLARELIKDVEDLKGDQKTNSNTIAVAFGVRTSKILIISVFLLHFLY
;
A
#
# COMPACT_ATOMS: atom_id res chain seq x y z
N MET A 1 4.47 -18.60 2.08
CA MET A 1 4.42 -17.71 0.89
C MET A 1 3.08 -16.98 0.70
N LYS A 2 1.92 -17.51 1.13
CA LYS A 2 0.64 -16.77 1.07
C LYS A 2 0.51 -15.59 2.06
N SER A 3 1.28 -15.59 3.16
CA SER A 3 1.21 -14.57 4.21
C SER A 3 1.62 -13.15 3.77
N ILE A 4 2.57 -13.03 2.85
CA ILE A 4 3.12 -11.74 2.40
C ILE A 4 2.52 -11.30 1.05
N ARG A 5 1.50 -12.03 0.53
CA ARG A 5 0.93 -11.81 -0.81
C ARG A 5 2.05 -11.63 -1.86
N PHE A 6 2.97 -12.59 -1.93
CA PHE A 6 4.22 -12.49 -2.71
C PHE A 6 4.03 -12.01 -4.16
N VAL A 7 2.94 -12.42 -4.81
CA VAL A 7 2.57 -11.95 -6.16
C VAL A 7 2.40 -10.43 -6.20
N ASN A 8 1.78 -9.83 -5.19
CA ASN A 8 1.61 -8.37 -5.10
C ASN A 8 2.94 -7.66 -4.95
N LEU A 9 3.91 -8.23 -4.22
CA LEU A 9 5.23 -7.62 -4.09
C LEU A 9 6.04 -7.69 -5.39
N ILE A 10 5.91 -8.79 -6.14
CA ILE A 10 6.50 -8.87 -7.48
C ILE A 10 5.86 -7.84 -8.41
N LEU A 11 4.53 -7.74 -8.41
CA LEU A 11 3.83 -6.73 -9.20
C LEU A 11 4.25 -5.31 -8.83
N LEU A 12 4.45 -5.05 -7.53
CA LEU A 12 4.96 -3.77 -7.05
C LEU A 12 6.37 -3.47 -7.57
N PHE A 13 7.27 -4.45 -7.51
CA PHE A 13 8.62 -4.31 -8.05
C PHE A 13 8.57 -4.03 -9.56
N LEU A 14 7.79 -4.81 -10.31
CA LEU A 14 7.65 -4.63 -11.76
C LEU A 14 7.04 -3.27 -12.11
N LEU A 15 6.02 -2.83 -11.37
CA LEU A 15 5.38 -1.54 -11.57
C LEU A 15 6.37 -0.39 -11.32
N PHE A 16 7.08 -0.42 -10.19
CA PHE A 16 8.07 0.59 -9.84
C PHE A 16 9.11 0.76 -10.95
N TRP A 17 9.73 -0.35 -11.38
CA TRP A 17 10.76 -0.31 -12.41
C TRP A 17 10.21 -0.01 -13.80
N GLY A 18 9.02 -0.51 -14.14
CA GLY A 18 8.35 -0.19 -15.40
C GLY A 18 8.10 1.31 -15.55
N LEU A 19 7.60 1.95 -14.50
CA LEU A 19 7.37 3.40 -14.48
C LEU A 19 8.67 4.20 -14.53
N LEU A 20 9.71 3.75 -13.83
CA LEU A 20 11.01 4.41 -13.85
C LEU A 20 11.64 4.37 -15.27
N ILE A 21 11.61 3.20 -15.92
CA ILE A 21 12.09 3.02 -17.30
C ILE A 21 11.32 3.91 -18.28
N GLN A 22 9.98 3.93 -18.16
CA GLN A 22 9.13 4.75 -19.01
C GLN A 22 9.51 6.22 -18.90
N HIS A 23 9.77 6.71 -17.68
CA HIS A 23 10.13 8.09 -17.45
C HIS A 23 11.55 8.43 -17.94
N GLU A 24 12.53 7.54 -17.75
CA GLU A 24 13.90 7.80 -18.20
C GLU A 24 14.09 7.66 -19.70
N SER A 25 13.17 6.99 -20.41
CA SER A 25 13.33 6.61 -21.82
C SER A 25 14.63 5.84 -22.08
N LYS A 26 15.11 5.09 -21.08
CA LYS A 26 16.36 4.32 -21.08
C LYS A 26 16.11 2.84 -20.80
N PRO A 27 16.92 1.91 -21.35
CA PRO A 27 16.80 0.50 -21.03
C PRO A 27 17.10 0.21 -19.54
N PHE A 28 16.45 -0.81 -18.98
CA PHE A 28 16.52 -1.18 -17.55
C PHE A 28 17.93 -1.15 -16.94
N PHE A 29 18.89 -1.82 -17.58
CA PHE A 29 20.25 -1.92 -17.02
C PHE A 29 20.98 -0.56 -16.92
N SER A 30 20.52 0.44 -17.67
CA SER A 30 21.07 1.81 -17.60
C SER A 30 20.30 2.73 -16.65
N SER A 31 19.08 2.38 -16.27
CA SER A 31 18.27 3.08 -15.25
C SER A 31 18.52 2.55 -13.84
N VAL A 32 19.07 1.34 -13.71
CA VAL A 32 19.39 0.73 -12.42
C VAL A 32 20.70 1.31 -11.89
N ASN A 33 20.63 2.10 -10.83
CA ASN A 33 21.76 2.40 -9.97
C ASN A 33 21.53 1.80 -8.56
N LEU A 34 22.57 1.80 -7.73
CA LEU A 34 22.49 1.19 -6.40
C LEU A 34 21.42 1.87 -5.52
N ASP A 35 21.34 3.20 -5.57
CA ASP A 35 20.41 3.98 -4.75
C ASP A 35 18.94 3.69 -5.07
N THR A 36 18.58 3.71 -6.35
CA THR A 36 17.22 3.38 -6.84
C THR A 36 16.85 1.94 -6.53
N LEU A 37 17.80 1.02 -6.64
CA LEU A 37 17.59 -0.38 -6.23
C LEU A 37 17.31 -0.50 -4.74
N LEU A 38 18.14 0.09 -3.90
CA LEU A 38 17.98 0.05 -2.45
C LEU A 38 16.69 0.74 -1.99
N LEU A 39 16.30 1.86 -2.61
CA LEU A 39 15.01 2.50 -2.36
C LEU A 39 13.85 1.59 -2.77
N SER A 40 13.89 0.97 -3.95
CA SER A 40 12.83 0.04 -4.40
C SER A 40 12.67 -1.14 -3.44
N LEU A 41 13.77 -1.69 -2.93
CA LEU A 41 13.76 -2.75 -1.93
C LEU A 41 13.23 -2.26 -0.59
N SER A 42 13.60 -1.05 -0.17
CA SER A 42 13.08 -0.41 1.04
C SER A 42 11.56 -0.31 1.01
N ILE A 43 10.98 0.13 -0.11
CA ILE A 43 9.52 0.26 -0.33
C ILE A 43 8.82 -1.10 -0.35
N ILE A 44 9.42 -2.10 -0.99
CA ILE A 44 8.88 -3.47 -1.00
C ILE A 44 8.85 -4.04 0.42
N LEU A 45 9.91 -3.80 1.20
CA LEU A 45 9.96 -4.21 2.60
C LEU A 45 8.94 -3.44 3.46
N THR A 46 8.68 -2.16 3.19
CA THR A 46 7.57 -1.41 3.81
C THR A 46 6.21 -2.01 3.49
N THR A 47 5.98 -2.42 2.24
CA THR A 47 4.72 -3.06 1.84
C THR A 47 4.58 -4.44 2.48
N ALA A 48 5.67 -5.21 2.51
CA ALA A 48 5.73 -6.53 3.14
C ALA A 48 5.49 -6.44 4.66
N SER A 49 6.10 -5.45 5.34
CA SER A 49 5.86 -5.19 6.76
C SER A 49 4.39 -4.87 7.01
N GLY A 50 3.75 -4.08 6.13
CA GLY A 50 2.32 -3.81 6.15
C GLY A 50 1.46 -5.07 6.13
N TYR A 51 1.74 -6.03 5.23
CA TYR A 51 1.03 -7.31 5.24
C TYR A 51 1.27 -8.11 6.53
N LEU A 52 2.48 -8.10 7.06
CA LEU A 52 2.83 -8.84 8.28
C LEU A 52 2.14 -8.28 9.53
N ILE A 53 2.15 -6.95 9.71
CA ILE A 53 1.49 -6.32 10.86
C ILE A 53 -0.02 -6.39 10.75
N ASN A 54 -0.59 -6.28 9.54
CA ASN A 54 -2.01 -6.51 9.30
C ASN A 54 -2.41 -7.93 9.72
N ASN A 55 -1.67 -8.96 9.29
CA ASN A 55 -1.94 -10.35 9.71
C ASN A 55 -1.80 -10.58 11.22
N PHE A 56 -0.94 -9.81 11.91
CA PHE A 56 -0.81 -9.87 13.36
C PHE A 56 -2.08 -9.36 14.07
N PHE A 57 -2.64 -8.24 13.61
CA PHE A 57 -3.86 -7.67 14.18
C PHE A 57 -5.12 -8.42 13.76
N ASP A 58 -5.20 -8.84 12.49
CA ASP A 58 -6.36 -9.55 11.91
C ASP A 58 -6.41 -11.04 12.29
N PHE A 59 -5.39 -11.56 12.98
CA PHE A 59 -5.23 -12.98 13.30
C PHE A 59 -6.52 -13.68 13.78
N ASN A 60 -7.27 -13.02 14.66
CA ASN A 60 -8.53 -13.54 15.21
C ASN A 60 -9.72 -13.35 14.26
N SER A 61 -9.82 -12.20 13.56
CA SER A 61 -10.90 -11.92 12.61
C SER A 61 -10.82 -12.89 11.41
N ASP A 62 -9.63 -13.08 10.86
CA ASP A 62 -9.36 -14.01 9.76
C ASP A 62 -9.67 -15.47 10.11
N ALA A 63 -9.51 -15.85 11.39
CA ALA A 63 -9.86 -17.17 11.89
C ALA A 63 -11.37 -17.42 11.78
N ILE A 64 -12.15 -16.41 12.16
CA ILE A 64 -13.61 -16.43 12.13
C ILE A 64 -14.12 -16.42 10.69
N ASN A 65 -13.47 -15.67 9.81
CA ASN A 65 -13.81 -15.60 8.38
C ASN A 65 -13.35 -16.83 7.58
N GLY A 66 -12.70 -17.81 8.22
CA GLY A 66 -12.23 -19.02 7.55
C GLY A 66 -11.12 -18.75 6.53
N LYS A 67 -10.46 -17.58 6.60
CA LYS A 67 -9.34 -17.20 5.73
C LYS A 67 -8.02 -17.86 6.16
N ASN A 68 -7.99 -18.44 7.37
CA ASN A 68 -6.78 -18.99 7.95
C ASN A 68 -6.42 -20.40 7.45
N GLN A 69 -5.30 -20.48 6.74
CA GLN A 69 -4.33 -21.55 6.95
C GLN A 69 -3.23 -20.94 7.83
N PHE A 70 -3.28 -21.18 9.15
CA PHE A 70 -2.32 -20.65 10.12
C PHE A 70 -0.93 -21.27 9.95
N TYR A 71 -0.22 -20.89 8.88
CA TYR A 71 1.14 -21.39 8.65
C TYR A 71 2.14 -20.85 9.69
N PHE A 72 1.83 -19.72 10.34
CA PHE A 72 2.70 -19.04 11.29
C PHE A 72 1.94 -18.54 12.52
N SER A 73 2.63 -18.47 13.66
CA SER A 73 2.05 -17.92 14.89
C SER A 73 2.05 -16.39 14.89
N LYS A 74 1.22 -15.78 15.74
CA LYS A 74 1.16 -14.33 15.92
C LYS A 74 2.54 -13.70 16.21
N SER A 75 3.36 -14.34 17.05
CA SER A 75 4.73 -13.87 17.33
C SER A 75 5.64 -13.85 16.10
N HIS A 76 5.49 -14.83 15.19
CA HIS A 76 6.28 -14.85 13.95
C HIS A 76 5.96 -13.66 13.05
N TYR A 77 4.68 -13.27 12.95
CA TYR A 77 4.27 -12.09 12.19
C TYR A 77 4.89 -10.82 12.76
N LEU A 78 4.88 -10.65 14.09
CA LEU A 78 5.47 -9.49 14.75
C LEU A 78 6.99 -9.41 14.58
N ILE A 79 7.70 -10.52 14.77
CA ILE A 79 9.16 -10.57 14.60
C ILE A 79 9.52 -10.28 13.15
N SER A 80 8.81 -10.89 12.20
CA SER A 80 9.05 -10.68 10.77
C SER A 80 8.76 -9.23 10.38
N TYR A 81 7.69 -8.62 10.91
CA TYR A 81 7.39 -7.20 10.73
C TYR A 81 8.58 -6.32 11.17
N ILE A 82 9.08 -6.52 12.39
CA ILE A 82 10.22 -5.75 12.93
C ILE A 82 11.46 -5.90 12.04
N ILE A 83 11.77 -7.13 11.61
CA ILE A 83 12.90 -7.40 10.70
C ILE A 83 12.75 -6.62 9.39
N HIS A 84 11.57 -6.62 8.78
CA HIS A 84 11.34 -5.91 7.50
C HIS A 84 11.43 -4.40 7.67
N VAL A 85 10.91 -3.85 8.78
CA VAL A 85 11.05 -2.42 9.11
C VAL A 85 12.53 -2.04 9.24
N LEU A 86 13.30 -2.80 10.02
CA LEU A 86 14.73 -2.54 10.22
C LEU A 86 15.51 -2.64 8.90
N LEU A 87 15.29 -3.69 8.10
CA LEU A 87 15.94 -3.84 6.79
C LEU A 87 15.56 -2.72 5.82
N SER A 88 14.30 -2.29 5.82
CA SER A 88 13.82 -1.17 5.00
C SER A 88 14.58 0.12 5.35
N PHE A 89 14.78 0.40 6.63
CA PHE A 89 15.57 1.56 7.08
C PHE A 89 17.06 1.41 6.78
N ILE A 90 17.64 0.21 6.94
CA ILE A 90 19.04 -0.05 6.58
C ILE A 90 19.27 0.24 5.09
N PHE A 91 18.39 -0.23 4.20
CA PHE A 91 18.55 -0.01 2.76
C PHE A 91 18.49 1.46 2.40
N ILE A 92 17.51 2.22 2.90
CA ILE A 92 17.42 3.65 2.58
C ILE A 92 18.57 4.46 3.20
N PHE A 93 19.08 4.04 4.36
CA PHE A 93 20.19 4.72 5.04
C PHE A 93 21.54 4.55 4.33
N ILE A 94 21.71 3.47 3.55
CA ILE A 94 22.92 3.22 2.76
C ILE A 94 22.95 4.07 1.47
N THR A 95 21.80 4.57 1.01
CA THR A 95 21.74 5.35 -0.23
C THR A 95 22.32 6.76 -0.08
N ASP A 96 22.81 7.32 -1.18
CA ASP A 96 23.23 8.73 -1.27
C ASP A 96 22.05 9.69 -1.57
N LEU A 97 20.81 9.19 -1.49
CA LEU A 97 19.61 9.99 -1.72
C LEU A 97 19.41 11.02 -0.60
N SER A 98 18.69 12.12 -0.92
CA SER A 98 18.38 13.16 0.07
C SER A 98 17.63 12.60 1.28
N GLY A 99 17.84 13.21 2.46
CA GLY A 99 17.16 12.80 3.71
C GLY A 99 15.62 12.85 3.65
N ALA A 100 15.03 13.54 2.66
CA ALA A 100 13.60 13.52 2.41
C ALA A 100 13.07 12.11 2.10
N TRP A 101 13.87 11.24 1.48
CA TRP A 101 13.49 9.86 1.21
C TRP A 101 13.40 9.01 2.48
N ILE A 102 14.32 9.23 3.44
CA ILE A 102 14.26 8.58 4.76
C ILE A 102 13.00 9.02 5.50
N GLN A 103 12.66 10.32 5.42
CA GLN A 103 11.42 10.86 6.01
C GLN A 103 10.18 10.23 5.36
N LEU A 104 10.14 10.11 4.03
CA LEU A 104 9.06 9.44 3.32
C LEU A 104 8.88 7.99 3.80
N VAL A 105 9.96 7.20 3.84
CA VAL A 105 9.92 5.81 4.34
C VAL A 105 9.43 5.76 5.79
N PHE A 106 9.87 6.70 6.64
CA PHE A 106 9.40 6.82 8.01
C PHE A 106 7.90 7.10 8.11
N TYR A 107 7.38 8.04 7.32
CA TYR A 107 5.95 8.34 7.29
C TYR A 107 5.13 7.18 6.76
N CYS A 108 5.60 6.47 5.74
CA CYS A 108 4.95 5.27 5.22
C CYS A 108 4.85 4.17 6.29
N HIS A 109 5.95 3.83 6.98
CA HIS A 109 5.91 2.85 8.08
C HIS A 109 5.02 3.30 9.24
N SER A 110 5.05 4.59 9.58
CA SER A 110 4.21 5.17 10.63
C SER A 110 2.73 5.04 10.27
N LEU A 111 2.35 5.37 9.03
CA LEU A 111 0.98 5.26 8.56
C LEU A 111 0.53 3.80 8.45
N VAL A 112 1.40 2.89 8.01
CA VAL A 112 1.14 1.44 8.01
C VAL A 112 0.83 0.94 9.42
N LEU A 113 1.65 1.30 10.40
CA LEU A 113 1.42 0.89 11.80
C LEU A 113 0.16 1.53 12.35
N PHE A 114 -0.04 2.83 12.13
CA PHE A 114 -1.22 3.55 12.60
C PHE A 114 -2.52 3.01 11.99
N TYR A 115 -2.46 2.63 10.71
CA TYR A 115 -3.54 1.92 10.04
C TYR A 115 -3.88 0.61 10.74
N SER A 116 -2.89 -0.28 10.92
CA SER A 116 -3.14 -1.61 11.47
C SER A 116 -3.51 -1.61 12.96
N VAL A 117 -3.14 -0.58 13.72
CA VAL A 117 -3.53 -0.49 15.14
C VAL A 117 -4.90 0.17 15.29
N PHE A 118 -5.20 1.22 14.51
CA PHE A 118 -6.34 2.09 14.76
C PHE A 118 -7.24 2.30 13.54
N LEU A 119 -6.70 2.76 12.40
CA LEU A 119 -7.55 3.25 11.31
C LEU A 119 -8.34 2.15 10.61
N GLN A 120 -7.85 0.91 10.61
CA GLN A 120 -8.55 -0.23 10.02
C GLN A 120 -9.93 -0.49 10.66
N HIS A 121 -10.16 0.02 11.88
CA HIS A 121 -11.43 -0.10 12.59
C HIS A 121 -12.36 1.09 12.39
N ILE A 122 -11.96 2.09 11.58
CA ILE A 122 -12.74 3.31 11.34
C ILE A 122 -13.32 3.25 9.91
N PRO A 123 -14.64 3.40 9.73
CA PRO A 123 -15.26 3.33 8.41
C PRO A 123 -14.63 4.36 7.46
N ILE A 124 -14.39 3.96 6.21
CA ILE A 124 -13.85 4.80 5.11
C ILE A 124 -12.38 5.20 5.32
N ILE A 125 -12.01 5.72 6.49
CA ILE A 125 -10.67 6.27 6.78
C ILE A 125 -9.59 5.19 6.69
N GLY A 126 -9.86 3.99 7.20
CA GLY A 126 -8.94 2.85 7.07
C GLY A 126 -8.63 2.57 5.59
N ASN A 127 -9.67 2.37 4.79
CA ASN A 127 -9.54 2.02 3.37
C ASN A 127 -8.88 3.15 2.56
N LEU A 128 -9.20 4.41 2.88
CA LEU A 128 -8.57 5.56 2.25
C LEU A 128 -7.07 5.62 2.57
N SER A 129 -6.66 5.24 3.78
CA SER A 129 -5.25 5.22 4.18
C SER A 129 -4.45 4.21 3.35
N VAL A 130 -5.01 3.01 3.11
CA VAL A 130 -4.39 2.00 2.24
C VAL A 130 -4.32 2.48 0.79
N ALA A 131 -5.39 3.13 0.30
CA ALA A 131 -5.40 3.73 -1.03
C ALA A 131 -4.29 4.78 -1.19
N VAL A 132 -4.16 5.71 -0.23
CA VAL A 132 -3.11 6.74 -0.22
C VAL A 132 -1.71 6.11 -0.21
N LEU A 133 -1.46 5.10 0.64
CA LEU A 133 -0.18 4.39 0.64
C LEU A 133 0.13 3.76 -0.73
N CYS A 134 -0.86 3.17 -1.40
CA CYS A 134 -0.69 2.63 -2.75
C CYS A 134 -0.35 3.72 -3.77
N GLY A 135 -1.08 4.85 -3.74
CA GLY A 135 -0.81 5.99 -4.60
C GLY A 135 0.59 6.56 -4.40
N ILE A 136 1.06 6.69 -3.15
CA ILE A 136 2.43 7.13 -2.84
C ILE A 136 3.44 6.23 -3.54
N VAL A 137 3.29 4.90 -3.43
CA VAL A 137 4.25 3.97 -4.03
C VAL A 137 4.28 4.08 -5.57
N VAL A 138 3.13 4.27 -6.20
CA VAL A 138 3.03 4.50 -7.65
C VAL A 138 3.69 5.81 -8.08
N TYR A 139 3.68 6.83 -7.21
CA TYR A 139 4.22 8.15 -7.51
C TYR A 139 5.74 8.26 -7.30
N ILE A 140 6.35 7.37 -6.50
CA ILE A 140 7.79 7.44 -6.18
C ILE A 140 8.71 7.50 -7.42
N PRO A 141 8.53 6.68 -8.47
CA PRO A 141 9.37 6.76 -9.68
C PRO A 141 9.35 8.14 -10.35
N HIS A 142 8.23 8.85 -10.27
CA HIS A 142 8.12 10.22 -10.78
C HIS A 142 8.90 11.19 -9.88
N ILE A 143 8.71 11.13 -8.56
CA ILE A 143 9.45 11.96 -7.59
C ILE A 143 10.98 11.76 -7.71
N LEU A 144 11.44 10.54 -8.04
CA LEU A 144 12.86 10.28 -8.27
C LEU A 144 13.45 11.12 -9.41
N GLN A 145 12.65 11.43 -10.44
CA GLN A 145 13.08 12.16 -11.62
C GLN A 145 12.90 13.66 -11.49
N THR A 146 11.75 14.09 -10.96
CA THR A 146 11.40 15.51 -10.81
C THR A 146 11.89 16.12 -9.50
N GLY A 147 12.34 15.28 -8.56
CA GLY A 147 12.58 15.67 -7.17
C GLY A 147 11.28 15.94 -6.41
N PHE A 148 11.40 16.33 -5.14
CA PHE A 148 10.27 16.76 -4.30
C PHE A 148 9.77 18.18 -4.66
N GLN A 149 9.83 18.56 -5.94
CA GLN A 149 9.35 19.84 -6.42
C GLN A 149 7.87 19.72 -6.80
N TRP A 150 7.08 20.71 -6.39
CA TRP A 150 5.67 20.81 -6.77
C TRP A 150 5.57 21.72 -7.99
N ASP A 151 5.13 21.18 -9.13
CA ASP A 151 4.80 22.02 -10.28
C ASP A 151 3.47 22.73 -10.03
N ASN A 152 3.50 24.06 -10.01
CA ASN A 152 2.30 24.87 -9.83
C ASN A 152 1.41 24.90 -11.09
N ASN A 153 1.91 24.45 -12.24
CA ASN A 153 1.18 24.42 -13.50
C ASN A 153 0.65 23.02 -13.81
N PHE A 154 -0.25 22.51 -12.95
CA PHE A 154 -0.90 21.23 -13.20
C PHE A 154 -1.69 21.25 -14.52
N ASN A 155 -1.16 20.56 -15.52
CA ASN A 155 -1.82 20.36 -16.81
C ASN A 155 -2.31 18.91 -16.93
N LEU A 156 -3.63 18.73 -16.87
CA LEU A 156 -4.30 17.43 -16.98
C LEU A 156 -3.92 16.64 -18.24
N HIS A 157 -3.54 17.31 -19.34
CA HIS A 157 -3.14 16.65 -20.58
C HIS A 157 -1.73 16.06 -20.54
N GLU A 158 -0.90 16.46 -19.57
CA GLU A 158 0.48 15.99 -19.40
C GLU A 158 0.66 15.14 -18.11
N ALA A 159 -0.35 15.14 -17.23
CA ALA A 159 -0.36 14.52 -15.91
C ALA A 159 -0.55 12.98 -15.90
N ASN A 160 0.27 12.27 -16.69
CA ASN A 160 0.17 10.81 -16.83
C ASN A 160 0.48 10.07 -15.51
N ALA A 161 1.39 10.59 -14.69
CA ALA A 161 1.76 9.97 -13.42
C ALA A 161 0.66 10.16 -12.36
N GLU A 162 0.11 11.36 -12.26
CA GLU A 162 -0.95 11.72 -11.32
C GLU A 162 -2.26 11.00 -11.63
N LEU A 163 -2.60 10.84 -12.91
CA LEU A 163 -3.74 10.04 -13.32
C LEU A 163 -3.57 8.58 -12.89
N LEU A 164 -2.37 8.01 -13.09
CA LEU A 164 -2.07 6.64 -12.66
C LEU A 164 -2.15 6.49 -11.13
N VAL A 165 -1.71 7.50 -10.37
CA VAL A 165 -1.86 7.55 -8.91
C VAL A 165 -3.33 7.51 -8.53
N ILE A 166 -4.16 8.40 -9.08
CA ILE A 166 -5.60 8.44 -8.81
C ILE A 166 -6.25 7.10 -9.16
N PHE A 167 -5.92 6.54 -10.32
CA PHE A 167 -6.42 5.24 -10.77
C PHE A 167 -6.06 4.12 -9.77
N SER A 168 -4.79 4.07 -9.32
CA SER A 168 -4.32 3.07 -8.36
C SER A 168 -4.97 3.22 -6.99
N MET A 169 -5.22 4.46 -6.56
CA MET A 169 -5.91 4.78 -5.31
C MET A 169 -7.37 4.32 -5.36
N LEU A 170 -8.11 4.67 -6.43
CA LEU A 170 -9.51 4.27 -6.59
C LEU A 170 -9.66 2.75 -6.70
N PHE A 171 -8.77 2.09 -7.44
CA PHE A 171 -8.75 0.63 -7.54
C PHE A 171 -8.50 -0.02 -6.18
N THR A 172 -7.54 0.50 -5.42
CA THR A 172 -7.22 0.00 -4.08
C THR A 172 -8.39 0.23 -3.12
N LEU A 173 -9.02 1.41 -3.17
CA LEU A 173 -10.19 1.73 -2.36
C LEU A 173 -11.34 0.76 -2.65
N ALA A 174 -11.66 0.50 -3.93
CA ALA A 174 -12.69 -0.46 -4.30
C ALA A 174 -12.38 -1.87 -3.76
N ARG A 175 -11.13 -2.30 -3.85
CA ARG A 175 -10.69 -3.61 -3.34
C ARG A 175 -10.82 -3.74 -1.83
N GLU A 176 -10.42 -2.73 -1.06
CA GLU A 176 -10.55 -2.75 0.40
C GLU A 176 -12.04 -2.68 0.83
N LEU A 177 -12.88 -1.93 0.12
CA LEU A 177 -14.34 -1.94 0.35
C LEU A 177 -14.98 -3.31 0.09
N ILE A 178 -14.51 -4.04 -0.94
CA ILE A 178 -14.95 -5.41 -1.20
C ILE A 178 -14.48 -6.33 -0.06
N LYS A 179 -13.23 -6.18 0.39
CA LYS A 179 -12.67 -6.94 1.51
C LYS A 179 -13.52 -6.75 2.78
N ASP A 180 -13.91 -5.52 3.12
CA ASP A 180 -14.78 -5.25 4.28
C ASP A 180 -16.10 -6.04 4.22
N VAL A 181 -16.68 -6.20 3.03
CA VAL A 181 -17.91 -7.00 2.85
C VAL A 181 -17.64 -8.50 3.01
N GLU A 182 -16.50 -8.98 2.53
CA GLU A 182 -16.07 -10.38 2.70
C GLU A 182 -15.76 -10.71 4.17
N ASP A 183 -15.20 -9.75 4.92
CA ASP A 183 -14.72 -9.92 6.29
C ASP A 183 -15.77 -9.63 7.38
N LEU A 184 -16.99 -9.28 6.98
CA LEU A 184 -18.07 -8.84 7.86
C LEU A 184 -18.25 -9.70 9.12
N LYS A 185 -18.21 -11.03 9.01
CA LYS A 185 -18.46 -11.93 10.15
C LYS A 185 -17.37 -11.84 11.23
N GLY A 186 -16.12 -11.77 10.82
CA GLY A 186 -14.96 -11.62 11.70
C GLY A 186 -14.92 -10.24 12.34
N ASP A 187 -15.19 -9.20 11.55
CA ASP A 187 -15.20 -7.81 12.00
C ASP A 187 -16.26 -7.57 13.07
N GLN A 188 -17.48 -8.09 12.87
CA GLN A 188 -18.56 -8.02 13.86
C GLN A 188 -18.19 -8.69 15.19
N LYS A 189 -17.50 -9.84 15.14
CA LYS A 189 -17.11 -10.58 16.34
C LYS A 189 -15.87 -10.04 17.04
N THR A 190 -15.10 -9.19 16.38
CA THR A 190 -13.88 -8.57 16.91
C THR A 190 -14.07 -7.08 17.24
N ASN A 191 -15.30 -6.57 17.18
CA ASN A 191 -15.67 -5.17 17.42
C ASN A 191 -14.96 -4.18 16.47
N SER A 192 -14.64 -4.61 15.25
CA SER A 192 -14.14 -3.73 14.19
C SER A 192 -15.31 -2.99 13.55
N ASN A 193 -15.24 -1.66 13.46
CA ASN A 193 -16.31 -0.85 12.87
C ASN A 193 -15.99 -0.52 11.41
N THR A 194 -15.84 -1.53 10.56
CA THR A 194 -15.63 -1.34 9.11
C THR A 194 -16.88 -0.80 8.43
N ILE A 195 -16.78 -0.37 7.17
CA ILE A 195 -17.93 0.22 6.47
C ILE A 195 -19.10 -0.76 6.35
N ALA A 196 -18.80 -2.05 6.16
CA ALA A 196 -19.79 -3.12 6.06
C ALA A 196 -20.48 -3.38 7.41
N VAL A 197 -19.77 -3.22 8.52
CA VAL A 197 -20.34 -3.32 9.88
C VAL A 197 -21.20 -2.10 10.19
N ALA A 198 -20.69 -0.89 9.93
CA ALA A 198 -21.34 0.37 10.29
C ALA A 198 -22.61 0.66 9.46
N PHE A 199 -22.55 0.43 8.15
CA PHE A 199 -23.60 0.85 7.21
C PHE A 199 -24.29 -0.31 6.49
N GLY A 200 -23.85 -1.54 6.74
CA GLY A 200 -24.40 -2.75 6.13
C GLY A 200 -23.94 -2.98 4.69
N VAL A 201 -24.07 -4.24 4.25
CA VAL A 201 -23.59 -4.72 2.94
C VAL A 201 -24.19 -3.95 1.76
N ARG A 202 -25.46 -3.53 1.83
CA ARG A 202 -26.11 -2.82 0.73
C ARG A 202 -25.45 -1.48 0.45
N THR A 203 -25.16 -0.72 1.50
CA THR A 203 -24.50 0.59 1.40
C THR A 203 -23.07 0.43 0.90
N SER A 204 -22.34 -0.57 1.41
CA SER A 204 -20.99 -0.88 0.93
C SER A 204 -20.96 -1.21 -0.56
N LYS A 205 -21.91 -2.00 -1.06
CA LYS A 205 -22.03 -2.32 -2.50
C LYS A 205 -22.30 -1.09 -3.35
N ILE A 206 -23.16 -0.17 -2.90
CA ILE A 206 -23.42 1.09 -3.61
C ILE A 206 -22.12 1.90 -3.69
N LEU A 207 -21.39 2.04 -2.58
CA LEU A 207 -20.13 2.77 -2.58
C LEU A 207 -19.09 2.13 -3.51
N ILE A 208 -18.97 0.80 -3.51
CA ILE A 208 -18.08 0.06 -4.42
C ILE A 208 -18.42 0.40 -5.88
N ILE A 209 -19.71 0.36 -6.26
CA ILE A 209 -20.16 0.70 -7.61
C ILE A 209 -19.82 2.16 -7.95
N SER A 210 -20.04 3.09 -7.02
CA SER A 210 -19.69 4.50 -7.22
C SER A 210 -18.19 4.69 -7.45
N VAL A 211 -17.33 4.00 -6.69
CA VAL A 211 -15.87 4.04 -6.88
C VAL A 211 -15.48 3.45 -8.23
N PHE A 212 -16.09 2.34 -8.66
CA PHE A 212 -15.85 1.78 -9.99
C PHE A 212 -16.29 2.72 -11.11
N LEU A 213 -17.44 3.40 -10.98
CA LEU A 213 -17.88 4.37 -11.98
C LEU A 213 -16.91 5.54 -12.09
N LEU A 214 -16.43 6.06 -10.97
CA LEU A 214 -15.39 7.10 -10.96
C LEU A 214 -14.10 6.62 -11.64
N HIS A 215 -13.73 5.36 -11.41
CA HIS A 215 -12.57 4.73 -12.02
C HIS A 215 -12.69 4.52 -13.55
N PHE A 216 -13.91 4.50 -14.11
CA PHE A 216 -14.11 4.45 -15.57
C PHE A 216 -14.14 5.83 -16.22
N LEU A 217 -14.33 6.90 -15.43
CA LEU A 217 -14.41 8.27 -15.93
C LEU A 217 -13.04 8.95 -16.07
N TYR A 218 -12.00 8.38 -15.45
CA TYR A 218 -10.63 8.89 -15.40
C TYR A 218 -9.63 7.74 -15.59
#